data_AF-A0A534AW83-F1
#
_entry.id   AF-A0A534AW83-F1
#
_cell.length_a   1.000
_cell.length_b   1.000
_cell.length_c   1.000
_cell.angle_alpha   90.00
_cell.angle_beta   90.00
_cell.angle_gamma   90.00
#
_symmetry.space_group_name_H-M   'P 1'
#
loop_
_entity.id
_entity.type
_entity.pdbx_description
1 polymer ?
#
loop_
_entity_poly.entity_id
_entity_poly.type
_entity_poly.pdbx_seq_one_letter_code
_entity_poly.pdbx_strand_id
1 'polypeptide(L)' 'FSELVRKVRSEGPQHVTVHGRDEVVVIAAEDFRRLKGSITGKALIEAVQASPHRDIDIEARRSPLPVRDVTP' A
#
# COMPACT_ATOMS: atom_id res chain seq x y z
N PHE A 1 13.54 -15.05 -16.98
CA PHE A 1 12.55 -14.33 -16.16
C PHE A 1 11.11 -14.80 -16.44
N SER A 2 10.69 -14.95 -17.71
CA SER A 2 9.30 -15.37 -18.05
C SER A 2 8.85 -16.70 -17.46
N GLU A 3 9.72 -17.71 -17.40
CA GLU A 3 9.41 -19.00 -16.75
C GLU A 3 9.16 -18.85 -15.24
N LEU A 4 9.89 -17.97 -14.56
CA LEU A 4 9.64 -17.67 -13.14
C LEU A 4 8.24 -17.07 -12.97
N VAL A 5 7.85 -16.13 -13.83
CA VAL A 5 6.51 -15.52 -13.80
C VAL A 5 5.43 -16.57 -14.05
N ARG A 6 5.65 -17.50 -15.00
CA ARG A 6 4.73 -18.60 -15.28
C ARG A 6 4.57 -19.49 -14.05
N LYS A 7 5.67 -19.95 -13.45
CA LYS A 7 5.67 -20.77 -12.23
C LYS A 7 4.98 -20.09 -11.06
N VAL A 8 5.25 -18.80 -10.83
CA VAL A 8 4.58 -18.03 -9.77
C VAL A 8 3.05 -18.04 -9.94
N ARG A 9 2.56 -17.99 -11.19
CA ARG A 9 1.12 -18.01 -11.48
C ARG A 9 0.49 -19.41 -11.44
N SER A 10 1.22 -20.46 -11.84
CA SER A 10 0.67 -21.82 -11.94
C SER A 10 0.96 -22.71 -10.74
N GLU A 11 2.07 -22.47 -10.05
CA GLU A 11 2.61 -23.30 -8.96
C GLU A 11 2.67 -22.55 -7.63
N GLY A 12 2.46 -21.23 -7.63
CA GLY A 12 2.47 -20.39 -6.43
C GLY A 12 3.85 -19.79 -6.09
N PRO A 13 4.04 -19.25 -4.88
CA PRO A 13 5.25 -18.53 -4.46
C PRO A 13 6.56 -19.27 -4.77
N GLN A 14 7.56 -18.55 -5.25
CA GLN A 14 8.87 -19.12 -5.60
C GLN A 14 9.97 -18.48 -4.75
N HIS A 15 10.82 -19.31 -4.14
CA HIS A 15 12.03 -18.86 -3.46
C HIS A 15 13.14 -18.58 -4.47
N VAL A 16 13.83 -17.46 -4.32
CA VAL A 16 14.98 -17.09 -5.15
C VAL A 16 16.20 -16.96 -4.26
N THR A 17 17.20 -17.78 -4.55
CA THR A 17 18.46 -17.81 -3.82
C THR A 17 19.54 -16.99 -4.52
N VAL A 18 20.30 -16.19 -3.77
CA VAL A 18 21.57 -15.60 -4.25
C VAL A 18 22.69 -16.13 -3.37
N HIS A 19 23.78 -16.61 -3.98
CA HIS A 19 24.90 -17.24 -3.26
C HIS A 19 24.50 -18.38 -2.31
N GLY A 20 23.45 -19.14 -2.67
CA GLY A 20 23.01 -20.32 -1.91
C GLY A 20 22.21 -20.02 -0.64
N ARG A 21 21.81 -18.77 -0.41
CA ARG A 21 20.88 -18.39 0.66
C ARG A 21 19.53 -18.00 0.09
N ASP A 22 18.45 -18.31 0.80
CA ASP A 22 17.11 -17.82 0.47
C ASP A 22 17.05 -16.31 0.74
N GLU A 23 17.15 -15.51 -0.33
CA GLU A 23 17.24 -14.05 -0.20
C GLU A 23 15.87 -13.39 -0.39
N VAL A 24 15.02 -13.88 -1.31
CA VAL A 24 13.69 -13.32 -1.56
C VAL A 24 12.67 -14.39 -1.97
N VAL A 25 11.38 -14.08 -1.76
CA VAL A 25 10.24 -14.86 -2.29
C VAL A 25 9.49 -14.00 -3.31
N VAL A 26 9.23 -14.57 -4.48
CA VAL A 26 8.42 -13.95 -5.53
C VAL A 26 7.00 -14.51 -5.48
N ILE A 27 6.01 -13.62 -5.37
CA ILE A 27 4.58 -13.97 -5.35
C ILE A 27 3.82 -13.21 -6.43
N ALA A 28 2.62 -13.68 -6.78
CA ALA A 28 1.76 -12.95 -7.70
C ALA A 28 1.37 -11.59 -7.10
N ALA A 29 1.30 -10.56 -7.94
CA ALA A 29 0.95 -9.21 -7.48
C ALA A 29 -0.44 -9.17 -6.80
N GLU A 30 -1.37 -10.01 -7.24
CA GLU A 30 -2.68 -10.20 -6.61
C GLU A 30 -2.57 -10.71 -5.18
N ASP A 31 -1.78 -11.78 -4.96
CA ASP A 31 -1.56 -12.33 -3.64
C ASP A 31 -0.89 -11.33 -2.72
N PHE A 32 0.08 -10.57 -3.24
CA PHE A 32 0.70 -9.49 -2.47
C PHE A 32 -0.32 -8.43 -2.06
N ARG A 33 -1.21 -8.00 -2.97
CA ARG A 33 -2.29 -7.05 -2.64
C ARG A 33 -3.25 -7.62 -1.60
N ARG A 34 -3.61 -8.90 -1.70
CA ARG A 34 -4.47 -9.58 -0.71
C ARG A 34 -3.81 -9.63 0.67
N LEU A 35 -2.52 -9.98 0.72
CA LEU A 35 -1.72 -10.04 1.95
C LEU A 35 -1.52 -8.66 2.59
N LYS A 36 -1.22 -7.63 1.79
CA LYS A 36 -1.13 -6.25 2.27
C LYS A 36 -2.45 -5.70 2.78
N GLY A 37 -3.56 -6.26 2.30
CA GLY A 37 -4.89 -5.71 2.51
C GLY A 37 -5.13 -4.46 1.66
N SER A 38 -6.38 -3.99 1.68
CA SER A 38 -6.74 -2.71 1.05
C SER A 38 -6.31 -1.54 1.93
N ILE A 39 -6.03 -0.39 1.31
CA ILE A 39 -5.89 0.87 2.04
C ILE A 39 -7.31 1.28 2.49
N THR A 40 -7.64 1.02 3.75
CA THR A 40 -8.98 1.24 4.30
C THR A 40 -9.12 2.57 5.04
N GLY A 41 -8.03 3.33 5.22
CA GLY A 41 -8.00 4.54 6.05
C GLY A 41 -7.87 4.25 7.56
N LYS A 42 -7.79 2.97 7.97
CA LYS A 42 -7.69 2.56 9.38
C LYS A 42 -6.54 3.26 10.13
N ALA A 43 -5.36 3.37 9.51
CA ALA A 43 -4.21 4.04 10.12
C ALA A 43 -4.49 5.54 10.40
N LEU A 44 -5.24 6.22 9.53
CA LEU A 44 -5.66 7.60 9.77
C LEU A 44 -6.63 7.70 10.95
N ILE A 45 -7.61 6.79 11.00
CA ILE A 45 -8.57 6.72 12.11
C ILE A 45 -7.84 6.47 13.44
N GLU A 46 -6.93 5.50 13.47
CA GLU A 46 -6.12 5.18 14.65
C GLU A 46 -5.28 6.39 15.09
N ALA A 47 -4.66 7.09 14.16
CA ALA A 47 -3.88 8.29 14.45
C ALA A 47 -4.73 9.41 15.06
N VAL A 48 -5.93 9.66 14.51
CA VAL A 48 -6.86 10.66 15.05
C VAL A 48 -7.35 10.26 16.44
N GLN A 49 -7.66 8.98 16.67
CA GLN A 49 -8.12 8.48 17.98
C GLN A 49 -7.03 8.48 19.07
N ALA A 50 -5.77 8.30 18.66
CA ALA A 50 -4.60 8.37 19.54
C ALA A 50 -4.16 9.81 19.85
N SER A 51 -4.72 10.81 19.16
CA SER A 51 -4.41 12.22 19.41
C SER A 51 -4.69 12.59 20.87
N PRO A 52 -3.77 13.32 21.56
CA PRO A 52 -4.03 13.89 22.88
C PRO A 52 -5.05 15.04 22.83
N HIS A 53 -5.42 15.48 21.64
CA HIS A 53 -6.32 16.59 21.37
C HIS A 53 -7.63 16.06 20.78
N ARG A 54 -8.46 15.45 21.63
CA ARG A 54 -9.73 14.82 21.22
C ARG A 54 -10.87 15.83 21.01
N ASP A 55 -10.84 16.91 21.78
CA ASP A 55 -11.88 17.95 21.79
C ASP A 55 -11.41 19.21 21.06
N ILE A 56 -10.78 19.04 19.89
CA ILE A 56 -10.41 20.16 19.03
C ILE A 56 -11.44 20.33 17.93
N ASP A 57 -11.83 21.58 17.71
CA ASP A 57 -12.62 21.93 16.53
C ASP A 57 -11.69 22.03 15.32
N ILE A 58 -11.96 21.22 14.30
CA ILE A 58 -11.21 21.23 13.04
C ILE A 58 -12.04 22.01 12.03
N GLU A 59 -11.89 23.33 12.06
CA GLU A 59 -12.49 24.22 11.08
C GLU A 59 -11.43 24.74 10.09
N ALA A 60 -11.60 24.42 8.81
CA ALA A 60 -10.76 24.99 7.77
C ALA A 60 -11.19 26.43 7.52
N ARG A 61 -10.27 27.39 7.72
CA ARG A 61 -10.49 28.78 7.32
C ARG A 61 -10.67 28.83 5.80
N ARG A 62 -11.83 29.29 5.35
CA ARG A 62 -12.07 29.47 3.91
C ARG A 62 -11.37 30.74 3.44
N SER A 63 -10.47 30.57 2.49
CA SER A 63 -9.90 31.66 1.71
C SER A 63 -9.98 31.29 0.22
N PRO A 64 -10.09 32.26 -0.69
CA PRO A 64 -9.86 32.00 -2.11
C PRO A 64 -8.48 31.39 -2.27
N LEU A 65 -8.42 30.14 -2.74
CA LEU A 65 -7.18 29.46 -3.08
C LEU A 65 -7.14 29.26 -4.60
N PRO A 66 -5.96 29.37 -5.23
CA PRO A 66 -5.83 29.09 -6.65
C PRO A 66 -6.29 27.66 -6.95
N VAL A 67 -7.20 27.51 -7.91
CA VAL A 67 -7.64 26.21 -8.41
C VAL A 67 -6.57 25.71 -9.37
N ARG A 68 -6.21 24.43 -9.27
CA ARG A 68 -5.24 23.82 -10.19
C ARG A 68 -5.91 23.64 -11.56
N ASP A 69 -5.25 24.09 -12.62
CA ASP A 69 -5.73 23.88 -13.99
C ASP A 69 -5.91 22.38 -14.26
N VAL A 70 -7.07 22.02 -14.83
CA VAL A 70 -7.33 20.68 -15.35
C VAL A 70 -7.05 20.68 -16.84
N THR A 71 -6.10 19.86 -17.28
CA THR A 71 -5.91 19.59 -18.70
C THR A 71 -7.00 18.62 -19.17
N PRO A 72 -7.74 18.93 -20.25
CA PRO A 72 -8.75 18.03 -20.82
C PRO A 72 -8.16 16.70 -21.33
#